data_AF-X1QIQ9-F1
#
_entry.id   AF-X1QIQ9-F1
#
_cell.length_a   1.000
_cell.length_b   1.000
_cell.length_c   1.000
_cell.angle_alpha   90.00
_cell.angle_beta   90.00
_cell.angle_gamma   90.00
#
_symmetry.space_group_name_H-M   'P 1'
#
loop_
_entity.id
_entity.type
_entity.pdbx_description
1 polymer ?
#
loop_
_entity_poly.entity_id
_entity_poly.type
_entity_poly.pdbx_seq_one_letter_code
_entity_poly.pdbx_strand_id
1 'polypeptide(L)'
;MTVYAQEPYLDALPDVDKIQELFDLLGLTPAVSELLLKSRAGGESAPHLDNISNYRRVQESLPEAWILSTANHDRTKKRLIAALNAPKNAYESKRKFNRLRKAWQIGQCNATFAVLNHGPLDKADWLVLPLTCHSIACPYCARFRSMKRAERAASIHGLAFLDLRWITLTVKNCAMGDLSAHFDKLKAAFRLLKAERSGPEWSAYVRGYLFGFEVTHNAHANTWHLHIHVLYDGDFWPMAALNGVWKKRCANQG
;
A
#
# COMPACT_ATOMS: atom_id res chain seq x y z
N MET A 1 -20.65 -6.54 28.89
CA MET A 1 -19.29 -7.09 28.99
C MET A 1 -19.10 -7.93 27.73
N THR A 2 -18.61 -7.31 26.67
CA THR A 2 -18.61 -7.89 25.32
C THR A 2 -17.19 -8.32 25.01
N VAL A 3 -16.99 -9.64 24.96
CA VAL A 3 -15.76 -10.29 24.54
C VAL A 3 -15.56 -9.96 23.07
N TYR A 4 -14.47 -9.27 22.72
CA TYR A 4 -14.06 -9.13 21.33
C TYR A 4 -13.74 -10.52 20.81
N ALA A 5 -14.43 -10.96 19.75
CA ALA A 5 -14.07 -12.17 19.04
C ALA A 5 -12.59 -12.07 18.63
N GLN A 6 -11.81 -13.06 19.05
CA GLN A 6 -10.42 -13.21 18.64
C GLN A 6 -10.33 -13.22 17.12
N GLU A 7 -9.35 -12.50 16.57
CA GLU A 7 -9.10 -12.49 15.14
C GLU A 7 -8.76 -13.93 14.68
N PRO A 8 -9.40 -14.47 13.63
CA PRO A 8 -9.21 -15.85 13.18
C PRO A 8 -7.81 -16.16 12.62
N TYR A 9 -6.91 -15.17 12.60
CA TYR A 9 -5.51 -15.34 12.22
C TYR A 9 -4.60 -15.73 13.39
N LEU A 10 -5.02 -15.48 14.64
CA LEU A 10 -4.22 -15.77 15.83
C LEU A 10 -4.31 -17.25 16.23
N ASP A 11 -5.45 -17.90 15.98
CA ASP A 11 -5.67 -19.32 16.28
C ASP A 11 -4.95 -20.29 15.34
N ALA A 12 -4.26 -19.76 14.31
CA ALA A 12 -3.58 -20.55 13.28
C ALA A 12 -2.06 -20.68 13.49
N LEU A 13 -1.49 -20.09 14.55
CA LEU A 13 -0.05 -20.14 14.85
C LEU A 13 0.30 -21.44 15.62
N PRO A 14 1.34 -22.21 15.22
CA PRO A 14 1.69 -23.46 15.85
C PRO A 14 2.37 -23.19 17.18
N ASP A 15 2.27 -24.22 18.02
CA ASP A 15 2.93 -24.40 19.29
C ASP A 15 4.39 -23.89 19.31
N VAL A 16 4.78 -23.27 20.42
CA VAL A 16 6.07 -22.61 20.65
C VAL A 16 7.24 -23.55 20.38
N ASP A 17 7.07 -24.85 20.67
CA ASP A 17 8.08 -25.88 20.47
C ASP A 17 8.42 -26.11 18.99
N LYS A 18 7.43 -25.99 18.08
CA LYS A 18 7.65 -26.14 16.63
C LYS A 18 8.38 -24.94 16.02
N ILE A 19 8.25 -23.77 16.65
CA ILE A 19 8.93 -22.54 16.23
C ILE A 19 10.38 -22.57 16.69
N GLN A 20 10.66 -23.00 17.93
CA GLN A 20 12.03 -23.18 18.42
C GLN A 20 12.80 -24.19 17.57
N GLU A 21 12.17 -25.31 17.22
CA GLU A 21 12.72 -26.31 16.31
C GLU A 21 13.03 -25.70 14.92
N LEU A 22 12.19 -24.77 14.44
CA LEU A 22 12.44 -24.00 13.21
C LEU A 22 13.68 -23.10 13.33
N PHE A 23 13.85 -22.38 14.44
CA PHE A 23 15.01 -21.50 14.67
C PHE A 23 16.31 -22.30 14.71
N ASP A 24 16.28 -23.45 15.37
CA ASP A 24 17.42 -24.36 15.46
C ASP A 24 17.74 -24.98 14.07
N LEU A 25 16.72 -25.37 13.30
CA LEU A 25 16.86 -25.87 11.93
C LEU A 25 17.41 -24.80 10.95
N LEU A 26 17.06 -23.54 11.18
CA LEU A 26 17.48 -22.38 10.38
C LEU A 26 18.86 -21.83 10.79
N GLY A 27 19.46 -22.36 11.86
CA GLY A 27 20.72 -21.87 12.43
C GLY A 27 20.64 -20.43 12.93
N LEU A 28 19.42 -19.96 13.21
CA LEU A 28 19.15 -18.64 13.76
C LEU A 28 19.29 -18.74 15.28
N THR A 29 20.53 -18.74 15.76
CA THR A 29 20.79 -18.75 17.20
C THR A 29 20.22 -17.50 17.88
N PRO A 30 20.04 -17.50 19.22
CA PRO A 30 19.53 -16.36 19.99
C PRO A 30 20.30 -15.02 19.81
N ALA A 31 21.37 -14.99 19.03
CA ALA A 31 22.11 -13.80 18.62
C ALA A 31 21.23 -12.72 17.94
N VAL A 32 20.09 -13.08 17.33
CA VAL A 32 19.12 -12.08 16.82
C VAL A 32 18.50 -11.27 17.97
N SER A 33 18.35 -11.89 19.15
CA SER A 33 17.89 -11.23 20.38
C SER A 33 18.95 -10.28 20.95
N GLU A 34 20.24 -10.64 20.87
CA GLU A 34 21.35 -9.82 21.38
C GLU A 34 21.63 -8.59 20.48
N LEU A 35 21.39 -8.71 19.16
CA LEU A 35 21.51 -7.62 18.18
C LEU A 35 20.51 -6.49 18.40
N LEU A 36 19.36 -6.76 19.04
CA LEU A 36 18.37 -5.74 19.39
C LEU A 36 18.59 -5.14 20.79
N LEU A 37 19.30 -5.86 21.68
CA LEU A 37 19.60 -5.38 23.04
C LEU A 37 20.78 -4.40 23.10
N LYS A 38 21.73 -4.44 22.15
CA LYS A 38 22.94 -3.60 22.19
C LYS A 38 22.81 -2.19 21.59
N SER A 39 21.62 -1.72 21.19
CA SER A 39 21.48 -0.42 20.53
C SER A 39 21.24 0.79 21.47
N ARG A 40 21.50 0.71 22.78
CA ARG A 40 21.54 1.91 23.65
C ARG A 40 22.58 1.82 24.77
N ALA A 41 23.76 2.38 24.50
CA ALA A 41 24.49 3.37 25.31
C ALA A 41 25.98 3.32 24.90
N GLY A 42 26.45 4.34 24.19
CA GLY A 42 27.82 4.37 23.65
C GLY A 42 27.83 3.99 22.17
N GLY A 43 28.06 4.97 21.30
CA GLY A 43 27.99 4.78 19.87
C GLY A 43 29.18 3.97 19.35
N GLU A 44 28.92 2.73 18.95
CA GLU A 44 29.71 2.01 17.94
C GLU A 44 28.75 1.27 17.02
N SER A 45 28.94 1.43 15.71
CA SER A 45 28.17 0.77 14.67
C SER A 45 28.55 -0.71 14.58
N ALA A 46 27.58 -1.62 14.74
CA ALA A 46 27.83 -3.04 14.52
C ALA A 46 28.21 -3.31 13.04
N PRO A 47 29.33 -4.03 12.80
CA PRO A 47 29.80 -4.35 11.46
C PRO A 47 29.09 -5.59 10.90
N HIS A 48 29.05 -5.66 9.56
CA HIS A 48 28.68 -6.82 8.72
C HIS A 48 27.24 -7.33 8.77
N LEU A 49 26.43 -6.81 7.84
CA LEU A 49 25.19 -7.45 7.34
C LEU A 49 25.43 -8.25 6.05
N ASP A 50 26.66 -8.67 5.76
CA ASP A 50 27.00 -9.28 4.46
C ASP A 50 26.66 -10.78 4.36
N ASN A 51 26.28 -11.45 5.45
CA ASN A 51 26.18 -12.92 5.48
C ASN A 51 24.80 -13.50 5.87
N ILE A 52 23.69 -12.79 5.65
CA ILE A 52 22.36 -13.44 5.77
C ILE A 52 22.02 -14.14 4.44
N SER A 53 22.68 -15.26 4.18
CA SER A 53 22.33 -16.24 3.14
C SER A 53 21.03 -17.02 3.46
N ASN A 54 20.46 -16.81 4.65
CA ASN A 54 19.37 -17.62 5.21
C ASN A 54 17.95 -17.14 4.89
N TYR A 55 17.77 -16.07 4.11
CA TYR A 55 16.43 -15.59 3.73
C TYR A 55 15.59 -16.69 3.04
N ARG A 56 16.24 -17.50 2.20
CA ARG A 56 15.58 -18.58 1.45
C ARG A 56 15.12 -19.71 2.39
N ARG A 57 15.92 -20.07 3.39
CA ARG A 57 15.57 -21.14 4.34
C ARG A 57 14.36 -20.78 5.21
N VAL A 58 14.25 -19.53 5.69
CA VAL A 58 13.08 -19.09 6.49
C VAL A 58 11.79 -19.25 5.68
N GLN A 59 11.81 -18.88 4.39
CA GLN A 59 10.64 -19.01 3.53
C GLN A 59 10.26 -20.47 3.23
N GLU A 60 11.25 -21.36 3.12
CA GLU A 60 11.04 -22.81 2.91
C GLU A 60 10.47 -23.51 4.15
N SER A 61 10.69 -22.96 5.35
CA SER A 61 10.22 -23.51 6.61
C SER A 61 8.85 -22.96 7.07
N LEU A 62 8.33 -21.92 6.44
CA LEU A 62 7.01 -21.38 6.78
C LEU A 62 5.91 -22.21 6.09
N PRO A 63 4.81 -22.53 6.79
CA PRO A 63 3.64 -23.15 6.16
C PRO A 63 3.19 -22.33 4.95
N GLU A 64 2.90 -22.98 3.82
CA GLU A 64 2.54 -22.29 2.57
C GLU A 64 1.34 -21.33 2.74
N ALA A 65 0.40 -21.69 3.62
CA ALA A 65 -0.76 -20.86 3.98
C ALA A 65 -0.38 -19.50 4.60
N TRP A 66 0.83 -19.35 5.12
CA TRP A 66 1.32 -18.13 5.76
C TRP A 66 2.14 -17.26 4.81
N ILE A 67 2.52 -17.82 3.66
CA ILE A 67 3.28 -17.12 2.65
C ILE A 67 2.29 -16.45 1.72
N LEU A 68 2.02 -15.16 1.96
CA LEU A 68 1.27 -14.36 0.99
C LEU A 68 2.02 -14.40 -0.35
N SER A 69 1.34 -14.77 -1.43
CA SER A 69 1.96 -14.80 -2.76
C SER A 69 2.42 -13.39 -3.18
N THR A 70 3.74 -13.23 -3.31
CA THR A 70 4.36 -11.94 -3.67
C THR A 70 4.94 -11.91 -5.07
N ALA A 71 4.87 -12.99 -5.86
CA ALA A 71 5.54 -13.11 -7.16
C ALA A 71 5.26 -11.92 -8.12
N ASN A 72 4.01 -11.43 -8.15
CA ASN A 72 3.64 -10.25 -8.94
C ASN A 72 4.21 -8.94 -8.36
N HIS A 73 4.25 -8.81 -7.03
CA HIS A 73 4.85 -7.67 -6.36
C HIS A 73 6.37 -7.65 -6.56
N ASP A 74 7.04 -8.80 -6.51
CA ASP A 74 8.48 -8.93 -6.77
C ASP A 74 8.85 -8.58 -8.20
N ARG A 75 8.09 -9.09 -9.17
CA ARG A 75 8.28 -8.75 -10.58
C ARG A 75 8.14 -7.24 -10.81
N THR A 76 7.10 -6.64 -10.22
CA THR A 76 6.83 -5.19 -10.32
C THR A 76 7.92 -4.38 -9.61
N LYS A 77 8.37 -4.82 -8.43
CA LYS A 77 9.46 -4.21 -7.66
C LYS A 77 10.76 -4.21 -8.47
N LYS A 78 11.13 -5.34 -9.08
CA LYS A 78 12.32 -5.44 -9.94
C LYS A 78 12.25 -4.48 -11.12
N ARG A 79 11.11 -4.41 -11.83
CA ARG A 79 10.90 -3.47 -12.94
C ARG A 79 11.03 -2.00 -12.50
N LEU A 80 10.44 -1.65 -11.35
CA LEU A 80 10.53 -0.30 -10.81
C LEU A 80 11.97 0.09 -10.43
N ILE A 81 12.70 -0.81 -9.78
CA ILE A 81 14.11 -0.59 -9.42
C ILE A 81 14.95 -0.38 -10.69
N ALA A 82 14.76 -1.22 -11.71
CA ALA A 82 15.44 -1.07 -13.00
C ALA A 82 15.12 0.29 -13.64
N ALA A 83 13.86 0.73 -13.61
CA ALA A 83 13.45 2.03 -14.15
C ALA A 83 14.07 3.22 -13.39
N LEU A 84 14.19 3.13 -12.05
CA LEU A 84 14.79 4.18 -11.22
C LEU A 84 16.32 4.27 -11.39
N ASN A 85 16.98 3.15 -11.68
CA ASN A 85 18.41 3.09 -11.94
C ASN A 85 18.77 3.41 -13.40
N ALA A 86 17.80 3.42 -14.31
CA ALA A 86 18.05 3.66 -15.72
C ALA A 86 18.66 5.07 -15.95
N PRO A 87 19.80 5.18 -16.63
CA PRO A 87 20.48 6.47 -16.82
C PRO A 87 19.60 7.48 -17.57
N LYS A 88 18.80 7.00 -18.53
CA LYS A 88 17.85 7.77 -19.36
C LYS A 88 16.69 8.41 -18.59
N ASN A 89 16.52 8.10 -17.31
CA ASN A 89 15.45 8.67 -16.51
C ASN A 89 15.83 10.10 -16.06
N ALA A 90 15.76 11.07 -16.98
CA ALA A 90 16.14 12.48 -16.81
C ALA A 90 15.11 13.30 -16.00
N TYR A 91 14.25 12.65 -15.21
CA TYR A 91 13.25 13.35 -14.41
C TYR A 91 13.93 14.14 -13.28
N GLU A 92 14.11 15.44 -13.51
CA GLU A 92 14.52 16.40 -12.50
C GLU A 92 13.30 16.80 -11.68
N SER A 93 13.20 16.25 -10.47
CA SER A 93 12.13 16.64 -9.57
C SER A 93 12.26 18.10 -9.14
N LYS A 94 11.12 18.81 -9.07
CA LYS A 94 11.03 20.11 -8.36
C LYS A 94 11.35 20.02 -6.85
N ARG A 95 11.40 18.80 -6.28
CA ARG A 95 11.75 18.50 -4.88
C ARG A 95 12.77 17.38 -4.83
N LYS A 96 14.04 17.67 -4.49
CA LYS A 96 15.17 16.75 -4.18
C LYS A 96 14.85 15.23 -4.21
N PHE A 97 14.43 14.69 -5.35
CA PHE A 97 14.08 13.28 -5.50
C PHE A 97 15.32 12.55 -5.92
N ASN A 98 15.97 11.90 -4.96
CA ASN A 98 17.10 11.05 -5.28
C ASN A 98 16.59 9.68 -5.74
N ARG A 99 16.54 9.49 -7.07
CA ARG A 99 16.06 8.27 -7.72
C ARG A 99 16.83 7.03 -7.27
N LEU A 100 18.15 7.12 -7.13
CA LEU A 100 19.03 5.99 -6.76
C LEU A 100 18.80 5.59 -5.30
N ARG A 101 18.73 6.57 -4.39
CA ARG A 101 18.36 6.34 -2.99
C ARG A 101 16.97 5.71 -2.90
N LYS A 102 16.01 6.15 -3.73
CA LYS A 102 14.67 5.57 -3.75
C LYS A 102 14.68 4.13 -4.27
N ALA A 103 15.46 3.83 -5.31
CA ALA A 103 15.63 2.49 -5.83
C ALA A 103 16.18 1.54 -4.76
N TRP A 104 17.24 1.98 -4.06
CA TRP A 104 17.83 1.23 -2.95
C TRP A 104 16.81 0.98 -1.82
N GLN A 105 16.11 2.02 -1.35
CA GLN A 105 15.07 1.90 -0.32
C GLN A 105 13.97 0.91 -0.70
N ILE A 106 13.48 0.97 -1.94
CA ILE A 106 12.45 0.04 -2.44
C ILE A 106 13.03 -1.38 -2.52
N GLY A 107 14.29 -1.53 -2.93
CA GLY A 107 15.04 -2.79 -2.93
C GLY A 107 15.05 -3.48 -1.57
N GLN A 108 15.23 -2.72 -0.49
CA GLN A 108 15.24 -3.23 0.88
C GLN A 108 13.83 -3.51 1.46
N CYS A 109 12.76 -3.07 0.79
CA CYS A 109 11.39 -3.31 1.28
C CYS A 109 11.06 -4.81 1.25
N ASN A 110 10.55 -5.35 2.36
CA ASN A 110 10.22 -6.78 2.51
C ASN A 110 11.45 -7.72 2.38
N ALA A 111 12.67 -7.17 2.54
CA ALA A 111 13.91 -7.95 2.55
C ALA A 111 14.38 -8.28 3.97
N THR A 112 13.98 -7.46 4.95
CA THR A 112 14.32 -7.62 6.37
C THR A 112 13.04 -7.70 7.19
N PHE A 113 13.04 -8.49 8.26
CA PHE A 113 11.92 -8.63 9.17
C PHE A 113 12.36 -8.26 10.59
N ALA A 114 11.49 -7.57 11.32
CA ALA A 114 11.58 -7.46 12.77
C ALA A 114 10.86 -8.65 13.39
N VAL A 115 11.46 -9.21 14.44
CA VAL A 115 10.86 -10.28 15.25
C VAL A 115 10.63 -9.71 16.64
N LEU A 116 9.39 -9.75 17.09
CA LEU A 116 8.99 -9.28 18.42
C LEU A 116 8.56 -10.48 19.25
N ASN A 117 9.09 -10.58 20.47
CA ASN A 117 8.65 -11.55 21.47
C ASN A 117 7.71 -10.86 22.45
N HIS A 118 6.50 -11.38 22.62
CA HIS A 118 5.48 -10.84 23.51
C HIS A 118 5.42 -11.50 24.91
N GLY A 119 6.45 -12.26 25.33
CA GLY A 119 6.40 -13.06 26.58
C GLY A 119 6.16 -12.24 27.86
N PRO A 120 6.16 -12.86 29.06
CA PRO A 120 5.52 -14.10 29.50
C PRO A 120 4.10 -13.86 30.04
N LEU A 121 3.44 -12.74 29.66
CA LEU A 121 2.13 -12.36 30.20
C LEU A 121 0.98 -13.21 29.64
N ASP A 122 1.16 -13.76 28.45
CA ASP A 122 0.36 -14.83 27.87
C ASP A 122 1.31 -15.63 26.97
N LYS A 123 1.10 -16.93 26.85
CA LYS A 123 1.92 -17.91 26.10
C LYS A 123 2.62 -17.29 24.89
N ALA A 124 3.94 -17.46 24.79
CA ALA A 124 4.81 -16.65 23.92
C ALA A 124 4.44 -16.68 22.42
N ASP A 125 3.66 -15.70 21.99
CA ASP A 125 3.38 -15.45 20.58
C ASP A 125 4.49 -14.56 19.99
N TRP A 126 5.20 -15.09 18.99
CA TRP A 126 6.19 -14.35 18.23
C TRP A 126 5.52 -13.62 17.07
N LEU A 127 5.81 -12.32 16.94
CA LEU A 127 5.29 -11.51 15.84
C LEU A 127 6.43 -11.18 14.86
N VAL A 128 6.30 -11.66 13.62
CA VAL A 128 7.24 -11.37 12.52
C VAL A 128 6.66 -10.26 11.64
N LEU A 129 7.34 -9.11 11.57
CA LEU A 129 6.89 -7.94 10.84
C LEU A 129 7.89 -7.57 9.72
N PRO A 130 7.47 -7.44 8.46
CA PRO A 130 8.36 -6.98 7.41
C PRO A 130 8.71 -5.51 7.59
N LEU A 131 10.00 -5.18 7.46
CA LEU A 131 10.44 -3.79 7.36
C LEU A 131 10.06 -3.24 6.00
N THR A 132 9.33 -2.12 6.00
CA THR A 132 8.78 -1.52 4.79
C THR A 132 9.47 -0.20 4.46
N CYS A 133 9.59 0.11 3.16
CA CYS A 133 10.18 1.37 2.72
C CYS A 133 9.19 2.56 2.77
N HIS A 134 7.92 2.31 3.11
CA HIS A 134 6.80 3.26 3.12
C HIS A 134 6.56 4.05 1.81
N SER A 135 7.27 3.73 0.72
CA SER A 135 7.15 4.43 -0.57
C SER A 135 5.80 4.20 -1.21
N ILE A 136 5.18 5.25 -1.78
CA ILE A 136 3.90 5.11 -2.50
C ILE A 136 4.02 4.21 -3.74
N ALA A 137 5.16 4.27 -4.41
CA ALA A 137 5.45 3.51 -5.62
C ALA A 137 5.86 2.05 -5.37
N CYS A 138 6.21 1.68 -4.13
CA CYS A 138 6.58 0.30 -3.82
C CYS A 138 5.33 -0.61 -3.82
N PRO A 139 5.32 -1.71 -4.61
CA PRO A 139 4.15 -2.58 -4.72
C PRO A 139 3.76 -3.23 -3.39
N TYR A 140 4.74 -3.58 -2.56
CA TYR A 140 4.52 -4.11 -1.20
C TYR A 140 3.84 -3.08 -0.30
N CYS A 141 4.41 -1.89 -0.18
CA CYS A 141 3.83 -0.82 0.62
C CYS A 141 2.45 -0.38 0.09
N ALA A 142 2.24 -0.45 -1.23
CA ALA A 142 0.95 -0.15 -1.84
C ALA A 142 -0.11 -1.18 -1.41
N ARG A 143 0.23 -2.47 -1.44
CA ARG A 143 -0.63 -3.53 -0.90
C ARG A 143 -0.92 -3.31 0.58
N PHE A 144 0.09 -3.10 1.43
CA PHE A 144 -0.11 -2.85 2.86
C PHE A 144 -1.03 -1.65 3.12
N ARG A 145 -0.87 -0.54 2.38
CA ARG A 145 -1.78 0.61 2.48
C ARG A 145 -3.18 0.27 2.01
N SER A 146 -3.33 -0.56 0.98
CA SER A 146 -4.63 -1.00 0.49
C SER A 146 -5.36 -1.85 1.53
N MET A 147 -4.67 -2.81 2.16
CA MET A 147 -5.24 -3.64 3.23
C MET A 147 -5.67 -2.78 4.43
N LYS A 148 -4.79 -1.89 4.91
CA LYS A 148 -5.15 -0.95 5.99
C LYS A 148 -6.33 -0.04 5.65
N ARG A 149 -6.51 0.34 4.39
CA ARG A 149 -7.69 1.11 3.96
C ARG A 149 -8.95 0.25 3.93
N ALA A 150 -8.84 -1.00 3.48
CA ALA A 150 -9.94 -1.94 3.47
C ALA A 150 -10.39 -2.27 4.90
N GLU A 151 -9.46 -2.52 5.84
CA GLU A 151 -9.75 -2.72 7.26
C GLU A 151 -10.47 -1.50 7.86
N ARG A 152 -9.96 -0.30 7.62
CA ARG A 152 -10.61 0.94 8.08
C ARG A 152 -12.00 1.11 7.48
N ALA A 153 -12.20 0.77 6.21
CA ALA A 153 -13.51 0.80 5.59
C ALA A 153 -14.44 -0.24 6.24
N ALA A 154 -13.97 -1.46 6.48
CA ALA A 154 -14.73 -2.53 7.13
C ALA A 154 -15.14 -2.17 8.57
N SER A 155 -14.36 -1.34 9.27
CA SER A 155 -14.73 -0.84 10.61
C SER A 155 -15.84 0.22 10.62
N ILE A 156 -16.28 0.72 9.45
CA ILE A 156 -17.39 1.67 9.38
C ILE A 156 -18.68 0.93 9.71
N HIS A 157 -19.24 1.21 10.88
CA HIS A 157 -20.49 0.59 11.33
C HIS A 157 -21.60 0.80 10.31
N GLY A 158 -22.29 -0.28 9.96
CA GLY A 158 -23.39 -0.25 9.01
C GLY A 158 -22.99 -0.33 7.53
N LEU A 159 -21.71 -0.18 7.17
CA LEU A 159 -21.26 -0.17 5.77
C LEU A 159 -21.65 -1.45 5.01
N ALA A 160 -21.58 -2.60 5.69
CA ALA A 160 -21.93 -3.90 5.12
C ALA A 160 -23.44 -4.05 4.77
N PHE A 161 -24.30 -3.18 5.30
CA PHE A 161 -25.74 -3.17 5.03
C PHE A 161 -26.15 -2.11 4.00
N LEU A 162 -25.20 -1.32 3.49
CA LEU A 162 -25.48 -0.30 2.47
C LEU A 162 -25.46 -0.92 1.07
N ASP A 163 -26.38 -0.48 0.21
CA ASP A 163 -26.36 -0.77 -1.23
C ASP A 163 -25.35 0.16 -1.91
N LEU A 164 -24.07 -0.22 -1.83
CA LEU A 164 -22.98 0.59 -2.35
C LEU A 164 -22.93 0.54 -3.88
N ARG A 165 -22.82 1.72 -4.49
CA ARG A 165 -22.72 1.93 -5.93
C ARG A 165 -21.32 2.39 -6.31
N TRP A 166 -20.92 2.14 -7.56
CA TRP A 166 -19.58 2.46 -8.05
C TRP A 166 -19.62 3.46 -9.21
N ILE A 167 -18.76 4.47 -9.15
CA ILE A 167 -18.52 5.43 -10.22
C ILE A 167 -17.03 5.45 -10.56
N THR A 168 -16.70 5.38 -11.85
CA THR A 168 -15.36 5.71 -12.34
C THR A 168 -15.41 7.02 -13.11
N LEU A 169 -14.84 8.08 -12.54
CA LEU A 169 -14.66 9.37 -13.20
C LEU A 169 -13.33 9.39 -13.94
N THR A 170 -13.36 9.74 -15.22
CA THR A 170 -12.17 9.75 -16.07
C THR A 170 -11.98 11.10 -16.75
N VAL A 171 -10.76 11.38 -17.14
CA VAL A 171 -10.39 12.51 -17.99
C VAL A 171 -9.64 12.01 -19.20
N LYS A 172 -9.55 12.85 -20.25
CA LYS A 172 -8.72 12.52 -21.42
C LYS A 172 -7.29 12.20 -20.97
N ASN A 173 -6.67 11.29 -21.72
CA ASN A 173 -5.27 10.94 -21.51
C ASN A 173 -4.39 12.19 -21.61
N CYS A 174 -3.33 12.24 -20.80
CA CYS A 174 -2.33 13.30 -20.86
C CYS A 174 -0.99 12.77 -21.37
N ALA A 175 -0.21 13.64 -22.00
CA ALA A 175 1.11 13.32 -22.48
C ALA A 175 2.09 12.99 -21.32
N MET A 176 3.22 12.37 -21.68
CA MET A 176 4.33 12.20 -20.73
C MET A 176 4.83 13.56 -20.26
N GLY A 177 5.09 13.69 -18.96
CA GLY A 177 5.53 14.95 -18.34
C GLY A 177 4.40 15.81 -17.77
N ASP A 178 3.18 15.71 -18.32
CA ASP A 178 2.04 16.55 -17.91
C ASP A 178 1.19 15.97 -16.78
N LEU A 179 1.59 14.80 -16.26
CA LEU A 179 0.84 14.03 -15.27
C LEU A 179 0.50 14.86 -14.03
N SER A 180 1.46 15.63 -13.50
CA SER A 180 1.24 16.42 -12.27
C SER A 180 0.17 17.48 -12.49
N ALA A 181 0.24 18.23 -13.60
CA ALA A 181 -0.71 19.28 -13.90
C ALA A 181 -2.13 18.72 -14.15
N HIS A 182 -2.22 17.60 -14.88
CA HIS A 182 -3.51 16.93 -15.11
C HIS A 182 -4.09 16.33 -13.83
N PHE A 183 -3.25 15.82 -12.93
CA PHE A 183 -3.68 15.33 -11.62
C PHE A 183 -4.23 16.47 -10.75
N ASP A 184 -3.62 17.66 -10.80
CA ASP A 184 -4.12 18.85 -10.10
C ASP A 184 -5.48 19.31 -10.65
N LYS A 185 -5.63 19.36 -11.98
CA LYS A 185 -6.92 19.65 -12.63
C LYS A 185 -7.99 18.63 -12.24
N LEU A 186 -7.66 17.34 -12.25
CA LEU A 186 -8.58 16.27 -11.88
C LEU A 186 -9.05 16.40 -10.43
N LYS A 187 -8.12 16.63 -9.48
CA LYS A 187 -8.46 16.88 -8.06
C LYS A 187 -9.36 18.10 -7.90
N ALA A 188 -9.08 19.17 -8.64
CA ALA A 188 -9.86 20.39 -8.56
C ALA A 188 -11.28 20.20 -9.14
N ALA A 189 -11.43 19.50 -10.26
CA ALA A 189 -12.73 19.12 -10.82
C ALA A 189 -13.54 18.27 -9.84
N PHE A 190 -12.91 17.27 -9.20
CA PHE A 190 -13.57 16.43 -8.20
C PHE A 190 -13.96 17.21 -6.94
N ARG A 191 -13.12 18.16 -6.50
CA ARG A 191 -13.48 19.08 -5.40
C ARG A 191 -14.69 19.92 -5.75
N LEU A 192 -14.77 20.45 -6.97
CA LEU A 192 -15.94 21.23 -7.41
C LEU A 192 -17.19 20.36 -7.51
N LEU A 193 -17.08 19.13 -8.04
CA LEU A 193 -18.20 18.19 -8.15
C LEU A 193 -18.88 18.00 -6.79
N LYS A 194 -18.10 17.87 -5.73
CA LYS A 194 -18.58 17.56 -4.37
C LYS A 194 -18.90 18.79 -3.52
N ALA A 195 -18.59 19.99 -3.99
CA ALA A 195 -18.76 21.19 -3.19
C ALA A 195 -20.19 21.72 -3.36
N GLU A 196 -20.92 21.86 -2.25
CA GLU A 196 -22.31 22.36 -2.23
C GLU A 196 -22.49 23.69 -2.98
N ARG A 197 -21.52 24.60 -2.84
CA ARG A 197 -21.50 25.89 -3.56
C ARG A 197 -21.52 25.76 -5.09
N SER A 198 -21.18 24.57 -5.61
CA SER A 198 -21.13 24.31 -7.06
C SER A 198 -22.46 23.80 -7.60
N GLY A 199 -23.41 23.45 -6.72
CA GLY A 199 -24.75 22.95 -7.04
C GLY A 199 -25.12 21.72 -6.19
N PRO A 200 -26.42 21.37 -6.12
CA PRO A 200 -26.92 20.25 -5.31
C PRO A 200 -26.74 18.89 -6.01
N GLU A 201 -26.17 18.83 -7.22
CA GLU A 201 -26.21 17.61 -8.03
C GLU A 201 -25.50 16.44 -7.36
N TRP A 202 -24.43 16.67 -6.59
CA TRP A 202 -23.76 15.59 -5.86
C TRP A 202 -24.56 15.12 -4.65
N SER A 203 -24.99 16.03 -3.78
CA SER A 203 -25.73 15.67 -2.56
C SER A 203 -27.12 15.11 -2.84
N ALA A 204 -27.69 15.38 -4.02
CA ALA A 204 -28.94 14.77 -4.47
C ALA A 204 -28.85 13.25 -4.69
N TYR A 205 -27.67 12.74 -5.05
CA TYR A 205 -27.48 11.30 -5.33
C TYR A 205 -26.52 10.61 -4.37
N VAL A 206 -25.69 11.35 -3.64
CA VAL A 206 -24.61 10.79 -2.82
C VAL A 206 -24.74 11.24 -1.37
N ARG A 207 -25.09 10.31 -0.48
CA ARG A 207 -25.15 10.54 0.98
C ARG A 207 -23.78 10.41 1.63
N GLY A 208 -22.98 9.45 1.18
CA GLY A 208 -21.63 9.18 1.69
C GLY A 208 -20.79 8.46 0.64
N TYR A 209 -19.47 8.56 0.72
CA TYR A 209 -18.59 7.93 -0.27
C TYR A 209 -17.16 7.70 0.24
N LEU A 210 -16.53 6.69 -0.35
CA LEU A 210 -15.10 6.43 -0.34
C LEU A 210 -14.56 6.64 -1.74
N PHE A 211 -13.32 7.12 -1.88
CA PHE A 211 -12.73 7.29 -3.20
C PHE A 211 -11.22 7.03 -3.24
N GLY A 212 -10.73 6.72 -4.43
CA GLY A 212 -9.31 6.51 -4.72
C GLY A 212 -8.93 7.00 -6.10
N PHE A 213 -7.69 7.47 -6.25
CA PHE A 213 -7.12 7.80 -7.56
C PHE A 213 -6.37 6.60 -8.12
N GLU A 214 -6.51 6.38 -9.41
CA GLU A 214 -5.71 5.43 -10.18
C GLU A 214 -5.07 6.14 -11.38
N VAL A 215 -3.83 5.75 -11.69
CA VAL A 215 -3.10 6.22 -12.87
C VAL A 215 -2.69 4.99 -13.66
N THR A 216 -3.14 4.90 -14.91
CA THR A 216 -2.76 3.82 -15.83
C THR A 216 -1.89 4.38 -16.96
N HIS A 217 -0.96 3.57 -17.46
CA HIS A 217 -0.13 3.91 -18.60
C HIS A 217 -0.72 3.28 -19.86
N ASN A 218 -1.01 4.09 -20.87
CA ASN A 218 -1.31 3.60 -22.21
C ASN A 218 0.02 3.42 -22.95
N ALA A 219 0.46 2.16 -23.09
CA ALA A 219 1.71 1.82 -23.75
C ALA A 219 1.72 2.12 -25.27
N HIS A 220 0.56 2.10 -25.94
CA HIS A 220 0.47 2.34 -27.38
C HIS A 220 0.68 3.81 -27.74
N ALA A 221 0.00 4.70 -27.02
CA ALA A 221 0.07 6.14 -27.26
C ALA A 221 1.14 6.83 -26.39
N ASN A 222 1.76 6.09 -25.48
CA ASN A 222 2.67 6.61 -24.45
C ASN A 222 2.06 7.79 -23.68
N THR A 223 0.86 7.59 -23.15
CA THR A 223 0.11 8.61 -22.39
C THR A 223 -0.32 8.07 -21.03
N TRP A 224 -0.62 8.96 -20.09
CA TRP A 224 -1.24 8.59 -18.82
C TRP A 224 -2.75 8.75 -18.86
N HIS A 225 -3.49 7.84 -18.22
CA HIS A 225 -4.93 7.94 -18.03
C HIS A 225 -5.22 7.98 -16.54
N LEU A 226 -5.93 9.02 -16.12
CA LEU A 226 -6.26 9.27 -14.72
C LEU A 226 -7.71 8.89 -14.44
N HIS A 227 -7.92 8.17 -13.34
CA HIS A 227 -9.24 7.75 -12.88
C HIS A 227 -9.45 8.19 -11.43
N ILE A 228 -10.70 8.49 -11.09
CA ILE A 228 -11.19 8.51 -9.73
C ILE A 228 -12.24 7.42 -9.62
N HIS A 229 -12.00 6.47 -8.74
CA HIS A 229 -12.99 5.48 -8.36
C HIS A 229 -13.69 5.94 -7.10
N VAL A 230 -15.02 5.92 -7.14
CA VAL A 230 -15.87 6.32 -6.03
C VAL A 230 -16.82 5.16 -5.71
N LEU A 231 -16.78 4.70 -4.47
CA LEU A 231 -17.77 3.79 -3.91
C LEU A 231 -18.68 4.64 -3.03
N TYR A 232 -19.99 4.65 -3.29
CA TYR A 232 -20.91 5.58 -2.65
C TYR A 232 -22.21 4.94 -2.19
N ASP A 233 -22.74 5.48 -1.09
CA ASP A 233 -24.11 5.24 -0.63
C ASP A 233 -25.00 6.36 -1.15
N GLY A 234 -26.15 6.00 -1.70
CA GLY A 234 -27.02 6.95 -2.35
C GLY A 234 -27.95 6.37 -3.41
N ASP A 235 -28.61 7.27 -4.12
CA ASP A 235 -29.54 6.93 -5.17
C ASP A 235 -28.79 6.68 -6.49
N PHE A 236 -29.43 5.96 -7.41
CA PHE A 236 -28.86 5.74 -8.73
C PHE A 236 -28.71 7.07 -9.47
N TRP A 237 -27.49 7.40 -9.89
CA TRP A 237 -27.22 8.60 -10.68
C TRP A 237 -27.24 8.25 -12.18
N PRO A 238 -28.22 8.73 -12.96
CA PRO A 238 -28.25 8.47 -14.39
C PRO A 238 -26.97 8.90 -15.10
N MET A 239 -26.36 7.97 -15.85
CA MET A 239 -25.05 8.16 -16.48
C MET A 239 -24.98 9.41 -17.36
N ALA A 240 -26.05 9.74 -18.09
CA ALA A 240 -26.10 10.94 -18.92
C ALA A 240 -26.02 12.23 -18.09
N ALA A 241 -26.75 12.29 -16.96
CA ALA A 241 -26.72 13.43 -16.05
C ALA A 241 -25.35 13.56 -15.38
N LEU A 242 -24.79 12.45 -14.88
CA LEU A 242 -23.45 12.41 -14.28
C LEU A 242 -22.38 12.89 -15.27
N ASN A 243 -22.42 12.39 -16.51
CA ASN A 243 -21.49 12.81 -17.56
C ASN A 243 -21.61 14.31 -17.87
N GLY A 244 -22.82 14.86 -17.92
CA GLY A 244 -23.05 16.28 -18.14
C GLY A 244 -22.41 17.13 -17.04
N VAL A 245 -22.68 16.80 -15.78
CA VAL A 245 -22.10 17.50 -14.63
C VAL A 245 -20.58 17.34 -14.61
N TRP A 246 -20.07 16.13 -14.82
CA TRP A 246 -18.63 15.86 -14.80
C TRP A 246 -17.87 16.66 -15.87
N LYS A 247 -18.35 16.65 -17.12
CA LYS A 247 -17.78 17.46 -18.21
C LYS A 247 -17.73 18.94 -17.85
N LYS A 248 -18.81 19.48 -17.27
CA LYS A 248 -18.87 20.87 -16.80
C LYS A 248 -17.80 21.15 -15.73
N ARG A 249 -17.60 20.25 -14.76
CA ARG A 249 -16.58 20.44 -13.71
C ARG A 249 -15.15 20.36 -14.25
N CYS A 250 -14.90 19.49 -15.23
CA CYS A 250 -13.61 19.40 -15.91
C CYS A 250 -13.30 20.64 -16.74
N ALA A 251 -14.28 21.19 -17.47
CA ALA A 251 -14.09 22.40 -18.28
C ALA A 251 -13.72 23.63 -17.43
N ASN A 252 -14.23 23.71 -16.20
CA ASN A 252 -13.95 24.82 -15.27
C ASN A 252 -12.53 24.83 -14.67
N GLN A 253 -11.61 23.97 -15.12
CA GLN A 253 -10.23 23.86 -14.59
C GLN A 253 -9.15 24.47 -15.49
N GLY A 254 -9.53 25.19 -16.56
CA GLY A 254 -8.61 25.80 -17.53
C GLY A 254 -8.14 24.82 -18.58
#